data_AF-A0A7Y2P362-F1
#
_entry.id   AF-A0A7Y2P362-F1
#
_cell.length_a   1.000
_cell.length_b   1.000
_cell.length_c   1.000
_cell.angle_alpha   90.00
_cell.angle_beta   90.00
_cell.angle_gamma   90.00
#
_symmetry.space_group_name_H-M   'P 1'
#
loop_
_entity.id
_entity.type
_entity.pdbx_description
1 polymer ?
#
loop_
_entity_poly.entity_id
_entity_poly.type
_entity_poly.pdbx_seq_one_letter_code
_entity_poly.pdbx_strand_id
1 'polypeptide(L)'
;MQKNKVYIETYGCQMNLADTEIIFGILQNNGYTISKDAESADLVLLNTCSIRDNAEQRIYGRLGNLKNLKESKPEMILGILGCMAERLRTDLVDKRKIV
;
A
#
# COMPACT_ATOMS: atom_id res chain seq x y z
N MET A 1 0.51 23.36 1.17
CA MET A 1 1.59 22.37 1.42
C MET A 1 1.35 21.20 0.49
N GLN A 2 2.30 20.86 -0.38
CA GLN A 2 2.14 19.71 -1.27
C GLN A 2 2.29 18.42 -0.45
N LYS A 3 1.24 17.60 -0.44
CA LYS A 3 1.12 16.30 0.27
C LYS A 3 1.80 15.21 -0.54
N ASN A 4 3.11 15.12 -0.41
CA ASN A 4 3.95 14.36 -1.33
C ASN A 4 4.76 13.28 -0.62
N LYS A 5 4.32 12.78 0.55
CA LYS A 5 5.04 11.69 1.24
C LYS A 5 4.43 10.33 0.91
N VAL A 6 5.24 9.40 0.42
CA VAL A 6 4.84 8.02 0.16
C VAL A 6 5.54 7.04 1.10
N TYR A 7 4.77 6.11 1.65
CA TYR A 7 5.25 4.92 2.34
C TYR A 7 4.86 3.67 1.53
N ILE A 8 5.84 2.82 1.21
CA ILE A 8 5.60 1.56 0.50
C ILE A 8 6.01 0.40 1.40
N GLU A 9 5.07 -0.48 1.72
CA GLU A 9 5.30 -1.68 2.51
C GLU A 9 5.26 -2.90 1.59
N THR A 10 6.35 -3.67 1.56
CA THR A 10 6.53 -4.75 0.58
C THR A 10 6.33 -6.12 1.21
N TYR A 11 5.51 -6.95 0.58
CA TYR A 11 5.11 -8.28 1.01
C TYR A 11 5.26 -9.26 -0.14
N GLY A 12 6.37 -10.01 -0.19
CA GLY A 12 6.55 -10.98 -1.27
C GLY A 12 7.98 -11.45 -1.45
N CYS A 13 8.40 -11.56 -2.71
CA CYS A 13 9.71 -12.07 -3.10
C CYS A 13 10.62 -10.93 -3.61
N GLN A 14 11.78 -11.30 -4.17
CA GLN A 14 12.74 -10.36 -4.76
C GLN A 14 12.11 -9.50 -5.88
N MET A 15 11.12 -10.02 -6.60
CA MET A 15 10.40 -9.26 -7.62
C MET A 15 9.68 -8.06 -7.02
N ASN A 16 8.98 -8.21 -5.88
CA ASN A 16 8.31 -7.08 -5.26
C ASN A 16 9.30 -6.03 -4.70
N LEU A 17 10.51 -6.44 -4.30
CA LEU A 17 11.55 -5.48 -3.91
C LEU A 17 11.99 -4.65 -5.11
N ALA A 18 12.24 -5.29 -6.26
CA ALA A 18 12.56 -4.60 -7.50
C ALA A 18 11.41 -3.70 -7.97
N ASP A 19 10.16 -4.18 -7.91
CA ASP A 19 8.98 -3.39 -8.23
C ASP A 19 8.88 -2.16 -7.32
N THR A 20 9.18 -2.30 -6.04
CA THR A 20 9.15 -1.19 -5.08
C THR A 20 10.16 -0.10 -5.44
N GLU A 21 11.36 -0.45 -5.90
CA GLU A 21 12.33 0.53 -6.40
C GLU A 21 11.82 1.27 -7.64
N ILE A 22 11.21 0.55 -8.58
CA ILE A 22 10.62 1.12 -9.80
C ILE A 22 9.46 2.07 -9.45
N ILE A 23 8.52 1.61 -8.61
CA ILE A 23 7.39 2.41 -8.14
C ILE A 23 7.90 3.68 -7.46
N PHE A 24 8.91 3.54 -6.61
CA PHE A 24 9.50 4.68 -5.93
C PHE A 24 10.10 5.70 -6.92
N GLY A 25 10.88 5.25 -7.92
CA GLY A 25 11.44 6.13 -8.94
C GLY A 25 10.36 6.88 -9.73
N ILE A 26 9.27 6.20 -10.10
CA ILE A 26 8.12 6.84 -10.77
C ILE A 26 7.50 7.91 -9.88
N LEU A 27 7.22 7.59 -8.61
CA LEU A 27 6.60 8.53 -7.68
C LEU A 27 7.51 9.72 -7.39
N GLN A 28 8.81 9.50 -7.26
CA GLN A 28 9.80 10.56 -7.07
C GLN A 28 9.81 11.54 -8.25
N ASN A 29 9.75 11.03 -9.48
CA ASN A 29 9.64 11.86 -10.69
C ASN A 29 8.33 12.65 -10.76
N ASN A 30 7.30 12.20 -10.05
CA ASN A 30 6.02 12.90 -9.88
C ASN A 30 5.97 13.77 -8.60
N GLY A 31 7.12 14.00 -7.96
CA GLY A 31 7.26 14.94 -6.84
C GLY A 31 7.03 14.32 -5.45
N TYR A 32 6.88 13.00 -5.34
CA TYR A 32 6.82 12.31 -4.05
C TYR A 32 8.18 12.14 -3.39
N THR A 33 8.17 12.00 -2.07
CA THR A 33 9.33 11.78 -1.20
C THR A 33 9.06 10.60 -0.28
N ILE A 34 10.10 9.90 0.15
CA ILE A 34 9.95 8.75 1.07
C ILE A 34 9.48 9.25 2.44
N SER A 35 8.44 8.61 2.94
CA SER A 35 8.04 8.66 4.33
C SER A 35 8.76 7.57 5.12
N LYS A 36 9.13 7.88 6.37
CA LYS A 36 9.75 6.89 7.28
C LYS A 36 8.76 5.84 7.76
N ASP A 37 7.50 6.24 7.86
CA ASP A 37 6.41 5.46 8.42
C ASP A 37 5.08 5.82 7.73
N ALA A 38 4.05 5.00 7.96
CA ALA A 38 2.74 5.20 7.36
C ALA A 38 2.03 6.43 7.95
N GLU A 39 2.28 6.70 9.22
CA GLU A 39 1.70 7.78 10.02
C GLU A 39 2.05 9.16 9.48
N SER A 40 3.27 9.34 8.95
CA SER A 40 3.73 10.58 8.33
C SER A 40 3.54 10.64 6.81
N ALA A 41 2.98 9.59 6.20
CA ALA A 41 2.72 9.52 4.76
C ALA A 41 1.36 10.12 4.37
N ASP A 42 1.29 10.63 3.14
CA ASP A 42 0.06 11.05 2.47
C ASP A 42 -0.45 9.94 1.51
N LEU A 43 0.46 9.11 1.02
CA LEU A 43 0.20 7.92 0.21
C LEU A 43 0.82 6.68 0.87
N VAL A 44 0.02 5.66 1.10
CA VAL A 44 0.47 4.36 1.61
C VAL A 44 0.17 3.28 0.57
N LEU A 45 1.19 2.53 0.17
CA LEU A 45 1.07 1.44 -0.81
C LEU A 45 1.53 0.12 -0.20
N LEU A 46 0.68 -0.90 -0.26
CA LEU A 46 1.07 -2.28 0.05
C LEU A 46 1.41 -3.01 -1.24
N ASN A 47 2.69 -3.29 -1.49
CA ASN A 47 3.13 -4.08 -2.65
C ASN A 47 3.14 -5.58 -2.30
N THR A 48 2.23 -6.36 -2.87
CA THR A 48 1.87 -7.70 -2.36
C THR A 48 1.98 -8.82 -3.40
N CYS A 49 2.42 -10.00 -2.97
CA CYS A 49 2.50 -11.23 -3.76
C CYS A 49 1.46 -12.27 -3.31
N SER A 50 0.90 -13.04 -4.24
CA SER A 50 -0.14 -14.05 -3.97
C SER A 50 0.40 -15.46 -3.67
N ILE A 51 1.72 -15.67 -3.73
CA ILE A 51 2.33 -17.01 -3.84
C ILE A 51 2.44 -17.75 -2.48
N ARG A 52 2.35 -17.05 -1.35
CA ARG A 52 2.56 -17.67 -0.02
C ARG A 52 1.26 -17.85 0.76
N ASP A 53 1.06 -19.04 1.30
CA ASP A 53 0.04 -19.32 2.31
C ASP A 53 0.25 -18.41 3.54
N ASN A 54 -0.84 -17.93 4.13
CA ASN A 54 -0.90 -16.91 5.21
C ASN A 54 -0.59 -15.45 4.84
N ALA A 55 -0.15 -15.15 3.61
CA ALA A 55 0.09 -13.76 3.21
C ALA A 55 -1.20 -12.92 3.24
N GLU A 56 -2.32 -13.49 2.78
CA GLU A 56 -3.61 -12.78 2.70
C GLU A 56 -4.14 -12.35 4.08
N GLN A 57 -4.12 -13.22 5.09
CA GLN A 57 -4.57 -12.87 6.45
C GLN A 57 -3.74 -11.74 7.06
N ARG A 58 -2.42 -11.76 6.81
CA ARG A 58 -1.53 -10.67 7.23
C ARG A 58 -1.87 -9.36 6.53
N ILE A 59 -2.17 -9.40 5.23
CA ILE A 59 -2.60 -8.22 4.47
C ILE A 59 -3.93 -7.67 4.98
N TYR A 60 -4.93 -8.51 5.27
CA TYR A 60 -6.18 -8.03 5.86
C TYR A 60 -5.97 -7.37 7.22
N GLY A 61 -5.17 -7.98 8.10
CA GLY A 61 -4.85 -7.39 9.40
C GLY A 61 -4.14 -6.04 9.25
N ARG A 62 -3.19 -5.94 8.32
CA ARG A 62 -2.49 -4.68 8.05
C ARG A 62 -3.40 -3.61 7.46
N LEU A 63 -4.24 -3.98 6.50
CA LEU A 63 -5.25 -3.10 5.90
C LEU A 63 -6.24 -2.58 6.94
N GLY A 64 -6.64 -3.40 7.91
CA GLY A 64 -7.47 -2.96 9.05
C GLY A 64 -6.79 -1.87 9.88
N ASN A 65 -5.50 -2.06 10.22
CA ASN A 65 -4.73 -1.05 10.95
C ASN A 65 -4.59 0.27 10.15
N LEU A 66 -4.32 0.17 8.85
CA LEU A 66 -4.18 1.34 7.98
C LEU A 66 -5.52 2.04 7.72
N LYS A 67 -6.63 1.31 7.74
CA LYS A 67 -7.97 1.90 7.69
C LYS A 67 -8.24 2.76 8.92
N ASN A 68 -7.93 2.27 10.12
CA ASN A 68 -8.04 3.06 11.35
C ASN A 68 -7.17 4.33 11.28
N LEU A 69 -5.94 4.21 10.73
CA LEU A 69 -5.09 5.38 10.50
C LEU A 69 -5.74 6.38 9.52
N LYS A 70 -6.33 5.90 8.41
CA LYS A 70 -7.05 6.71 7.43
C LYS A 70 -8.23 7.46 8.04
N GLU A 71 -8.92 6.90 9.03
CA GLU A 71 -10.01 7.60 9.74
C GLU A 71 -9.49 8.87 10.45
N SER A 72 -8.27 8.82 11.01
CA SER A 72 -7.60 10.01 11.58
C SER A 72 -6.93 10.92 10.55
N LYS A 73 -6.70 10.43 9.33
CA LYS A 73 -6.12 11.17 8.20
C LYS A 73 -6.96 10.93 6.93
N PRO A 74 -8.16 11.53 6.81
CA PRO A 74 -9.11 11.21 5.73
C PRO A 74 -8.56 11.42 4.33
N GLU A 75 -7.61 12.34 4.22
CA GLU A 75 -6.92 12.74 3.00
C GLU A 75 -5.81 11.76 2.56
N MET A 76 -5.48 10.78 3.42
CA MET A 76 -4.48 9.77 3.10
C MET A 76 -5.03 8.80 2.05
N ILE A 77 -4.24 8.59 0.99
CA ILE A 77 -4.52 7.59 -0.02
C ILE A 77 -3.92 6.27 0.44
N LEU A 78 -4.75 5.22 0.47
CA LEU A 78 -4.33 3.86 0.79
C LEU A 78 -4.54 3.00 -0.44
N GLY A 79 -3.49 2.34 -0.92
CA GLY A 79 -3.53 1.48 -2.09
C GLY A 79 -2.85 0.14 -1.85
N ILE A 80 -3.25 -0.85 -2.65
CA ILE A 80 -2.63 -2.17 -2.72
C ILE A 80 -2.19 -2.46 -4.16
N LEU A 81 -1.02 -3.04 -4.32
CA LEU A 81 -0.36 -3.34 -5.58
C LEU A 81 0.05 -4.82 -5.63
N GLY A 82 0.38 -5.28 -6.84
CA GLY A 82 0.85 -6.65 -7.11
C GLY A 82 -0.29 -7.68 -7.24
N CYS A 83 0.05 -8.96 -7.39
CA CYS A 83 -0.89 -10.01 -7.78
C CYS A 83 -2.07 -10.19 -6.81
N MET A 84 -1.87 -9.89 -5.51
CA MET A 84 -2.96 -9.99 -4.54
C MET A 84 -3.99 -8.87 -4.70
N ALA A 85 -3.58 -7.69 -5.19
CA ALA A 85 -4.51 -6.59 -5.49
C ALA A 85 -5.52 -6.99 -6.57
N GLU A 86 -5.06 -7.68 -7.62
CA GLU A 86 -5.91 -8.18 -8.69
C GLU A 86 -6.89 -9.25 -8.17
N ARG A 87 -6.38 -10.22 -7.40
CA ARG A 87 -7.21 -11.30 -6.83
C ARG A 87 -8.25 -10.80 -5.84
N LEU A 88 -7.90 -9.84 -4.99
CA LEU A 88 -8.75 -9.36 -3.90
C LEU A 88 -9.58 -8.13 -4.27
N ARG A 89 -9.49 -7.65 -5.51
CA ARG A 89 -10.14 -6.41 -5.96
C ARG A 89 -11.61 -6.31 -5.51
N THR A 90 -12.43 -7.31 -5.86
CA THR A 90 -13.87 -7.31 -5.53
C THR A 90 -14.13 -7.33 -4.02
N ASP A 91 -13.30 -8.03 -3.24
CA ASP A 91 -13.47 -8.07 -1.78
C ASP A 91 -13.08 -6.74 -1.13
N LEU A 92 -11.93 -6.18 -1.51
CA LEU A 92 -11.38 -4.97 -0.90
C LEU A 92 -12.13 -3.70 -1.30
N VAL A 93 -12.55 -3.59 -2.56
CA VAL A 93 -13.24 -2.41 -3.11
C VAL A 93 -14.75 -2.49 -2.87
N ASP A 94 -15.40 -3.58 -3.29
CA ASP A 94 -16.87 -3.61 -3.34
C ASP A 94 -17.48 -4.01 -2.00
N LYS A 95 -16.91 -5.03 -1.34
CA LYS A 95 -17.47 -5.57 -0.08
C LYS A 95 -17.02 -4.78 1.14
N ARG A 96 -15.70 -4.61 1.31
CA ARG A 96 -15.12 -4.07 2.54
C ARG A 96 -14.84 -2.56 2.49
N LYS A 97 -14.77 -1.97 1.29
CA LYS A 97 -14.50 -0.55 1.03
C LYS A 97 -13.30 -0.06 1.85
N ILE A 98 -12.20 -0.81 1.79
CA ILE A 98 -10.98 -0.52 2.59
C ILE A 98 -10.03 0.41 1.83
N VAL A 99 -9.91 0.20 0.52
CA VAL A 99 -9.06 0.98 -0.39
C VAL A 99 -9.91 1.87 -1.28
#